data_AF-A0A562WM77-F1
#
_entry.id   AF-A0A562WM77-F1
#
_cell.length_a   1.000
_cell.length_b   1.000
_cell.length_c   1.000
_cell.angle_alpha   90.00
_cell.angle_beta   90.00
_cell.angle_gamma   90.00
#
_symmetry.space_group_name_H-M   'P 1'
#
loop_
_entity.id
_entity.type
_entity.pdbx_description
1 polymer ?
#
loop_
_entity_poly.entity_id
_entity_poly.type
_entity_poly.pdbx_seq_one_letter_code
_entity_poly.pdbx_strand_id
1 'polypeptide(L)'
;MSVTGREIDVVAPATDIYSTSYDNKYARGSGTSSATAIVAGAVALIRARYPDLSATEVVHRLTATAVDKGAPGRDDEYGYGVIDLVAALTADVPPLDAQPSTASASADAAPTTTAAGPGSDDDGVVGWLLATGGLAALGGGAAWALAARRRRRDGAVSSAGAR
;
A
#
# COMPACT_ATOMS: atom_id res chain seq x y z
N MET A 1 11.52 -11.86 11.54
CA MET A 1 12.43 -10.72 11.78
C MET A 1 11.59 -9.45 11.69
N SER A 2 11.77 -8.50 12.60
CA SER A 2 11.20 -7.15 12.52
C SER A 2 12.34 -6.15 12.42
N VAL A 3 12.09 -4.99 11.79
CA VAL A 3 12.99 -3.84 11.87
C VAL A 3 12.61 -3.00 13.09
N THR A 4 13.59 -2.34 13.69
CA THR A 4 13.43 -1.39 14.81
C THR A 4 13.99 -0.04 14.38
N GLY A 5 13.41 1.04 14.88
CA GLY A 5 13.87 2.39 14.60
C GLY A 5 12.77 3.44 14.77
N ARG A 6 13.18 4.69 14.59
CA ARG A 6 12.31 5.85 14.72
C ARG A 6 11.22 5.94 13.64
N GLU A 7 11.20 5.03 12.67
CA GLU A 7 10.20 4.95 11.61
C GLU A 7 8.96 4.12 12.04
N ILE A 8 8.99 3.47 13.21
CA ILE A 8 7.88 2.66 13.72
C ILE A 8 6.85 3.56 14.42
N ASP A 9 5.60 3.54 13.95
CA ASP A 9 4.50 4.25 14.59
C ASP A 9 3.69 3.35 15.53
N VAL A 10 3.36 2.13 15.11
CA VAL A 10 2.58 1.17 15.90
C VAL A 10 3.00 -0.26 15.58
N VAL A 11 2.69 -1.18 16.48
CA VAL A 11 2.90 -2.61 16.25
C VAL A 11 1.59 -3.39 16.33
N ALA A 12 1.58 -4.56 15.70
CA ALA A 12 0.47 -5.50 15.73
C ALA A 12 0.99 -6.95 15.74
N PRO A 13 0.17 -7.93 16.14
CA PRO A 13 0.57 -9.33 16.15
C PRO A 13 1.05 -9.82 14.78
N ALA A 14 2.21 -10.48 14.74
CA ALA A 14 2.87 -10.90 13.51
C ALA A 14 3.46 -12.32 13.55
N THR A 15 3.23 -13.08 14.62
CA THR A 15 3.81 -14.41 14.82
C THR A 15 2.70 -15.44 14.93
N ASP A 16 2.90 -16.60 14.30
CA ASP A 16 1.95 -17.72 14.29
C ASP A 16 0.54 -17.31 13.81
N ILE A 17 0.47 -16.37 12.85
CA ILE A 17 -0.79 -15.87 12.29
C ILE A 17 -1.32 -16.87 11.28
N TYR A 18 -2.57 -17.27 11.47
CA TYR A 18 -3.29 -18.10 10.51
C TYR A 18 -3.95 -17.24 9.44
N SER A 19 -3.77 -17.62 8.18
CA SER A 19 -4.42 -17.00 7.05
C SER A 19 -4.85 -18.05 6.03
N THR A 20 -5.68 -17.63 5.07
CA THR A 20 -6.12 -18.47 3.96
C THR A 20 -4.94 -18.82 3.05
N SER A 21 -4.94 -20.07 2.57
CA SER A 21 -3.99 -20.58 1.59
C SER A 21 -4.74 -21.22 0.42
N TYR A 22 -4.01 -21.67 -0.59
CA TYR A 22 -4.58 -22.34 -1.76
C TYR A 22 -5.31 -23.64 -1.38
N ASP A 23 -6.14 -24.14 -2.30
CA ASP A 23 -6.91 -25.40 -2.15
C ASP A 23 -7.85 -25.45 -0.92
N ASN A 24 -8.46 -24.31 -0.54
CA ASN A 24 -9.31 -24.21 0.67
C ASN A 24 -8.58 -24.59 1.98
N LYS A 25 -7.27 -24.37 2.03
CA LYS A 25 -6.44 -24.65 3.22
C LYS A 25 -6.17 -23.38 4.00
N TYR A 26 -5.66 -23.57 5.21
CA TYR A 26 -5.09 -22.51 6.03
C TYR A 26 -3.59 -22.72 6.15
N ALA A 27 -2.84 -21.63 6.14
CA ALA A 27 -1.42 -21.62 6.41
C ALA A 27 -1.14 -20.78 7.65
N ARG A 28 -0.06 -21.11 8.34
CA ARG A 28 0.46 -20.33 9.44
C ARG A 28 1.76 -19.64 8.99
N GLY A 29 1.88 -18.35 9.26
CA GLY A 29 3.05 -17.57 8.91
C GLY A 29 3.45 -16.59 10.01
N SER A 30 4.69 -16.13 9.95
CA SER A 30 5.22 -15.11 10.84
C SER A 30 5.97 -14.06 10.01
N GLY A 31 5.67 -12.78 10.22
CA GLY A 31 6.30 -11.68 9.51
C GLY A 31 5.57 -10.35 9.66
N THR A 32 6.30 -9.25 9.46
CA THR A 32 5.76 -7.89 9.56
C THR A 32 4.62 -7.63 8.56
N SER A 33 4.60 -8.33 7.42
CA SER A 33 3.48 -8.27 6.46
C SER A 33 2.14 -8.65 7.09
N SER A 34 2.10 -9.57 8.06
CA SER A 34 0.88 -9.90 8.79
C SER A 34 0.44 -8.77 9.70
N ALA A 35 1.37 -8.13 10.42
CA ALA A 35 1.08 -6.92 11.20
C ALA A 35 0.54 -5.79 10.31
N THR A 36 1.18 -5.54 9.15
CA THR A 36 0.73 -4.53 8.19
C THR A 36 -0.70 -4.81 7.71
N ALA A 37 -1.04 -6.05 7.41
CA ALA A 37 -2.40 -6.42 6.99
C ALA A 37 -3.43 -6.18 8.10
N ILE A 38 -3.11 -6.50 9.35
CA ILE A 38 -3.98 -6.25 10.50
C ILE A 38 -4.18 -4.74 10.71
N VAL A 39 -3.10 -3.94 10.68
CA VAL A 39 -3.19 -2.48 10.81
C VAL A 39 -4.02 -1.88 9.67
N ALA A 40 -3.85 -2.36 8.43
CA ALA A 40 -4.65 -1.90 7.30
C ALA A 40 -6.15 -2.19 7.50
N GLY A 41 -6.50 -3.39 8.02
CA GLY A 41 -7.87 -3.73 8.38
C GLY A 41 -8.42 -2.85 9.49
N ALA A 42 -7.62 -2.56 10.52
CA ALA A 42 -8.00 -1.65 11.60
C ALA A 42 -8.30 -0.24 11.08
N VAL A 43 -7.42 0.32 10.24
CA VAL A 43 -7.60 1.62 9.59
C VAL A 43 -8.86 1.64 8.73
N ALA A 44 -9.15 0.56 7.99
CA ALA A 44 -10.37 0.45 7.21
C ALA A 44 -11.63 0.51 8.08
N LEU A 45 -11.64 -0.15 9.24
CA LEU A 45 -12.75 -0.11 10.20
C LEU A 45 -12.91 1.27 10.82
N ILE A 46 -11.81 1.94 11.18
CA ILE A 46 -11.85 3.32 11.70
C ILE A 46 -12.47 4.25 10.65
N ARG A 47 -12.04 4.16 9.38
CA ARG A 47 -12.61 4.97 8.30
C ARG A 47 -14.09 4.64 8.01
N ALA A 48 -14.50 3.39 8.21
CA ALA A 48 -15.91 3.01 8.07
C ALA A 48 -16.77 3.59 9.20
N ARG A 49 -16.24 3.65 10.43
CA ARG A 49 -16.93 4.22 11.60
C ARG A 49 -16.93 5.75 11.60
N TYR A 50 -15.84 6.36 11.12
CA TYR A 50 -15.62 7.81 11.12
C TYR A 50 -15.22 8.28 9.72
N PRO A 51 -16.19 8.37 8.78
CA PRO A 51 -15.91 8.65 7.37
C PRO A 51 -15.37 10.06 7.10
N ASP A 52 -15.62 11.01 8.02
CA ASP A 52 -15.22 12.41 7.87
C ASP A 52 -13.81 12.71 8.40
N LEU A 53 -13.14 11.73 9.03
CA LEU A 53 -11.78 11.92 9.50
C LEU A 53 -10.79 11.99 8.35
N SER A 54 -9.86 12.95 8.43
CA SER A 54 -8.70 12.99 7.55
C SER A 54 -7.78 11.79 7.80
N ALA A 55 -6.89 11.48 6.84
CA ALA A 55 -5.91 10.42 7.04
C ALA A 55 -5.04 10.66 8.29
N THR A 56 -4.64 11.91 8.53
CA THR A 56 -3.86 12.29 9.71
C THR A 56 -4.62 12.04 11.01
N GLU A 57 -5.91 12.37 11.04
CA GLU A 57 -6.76 12.17 12.21
C GLU A 57 -7.05 10.68 12.47
N VAL A 58 -7.13 9.87 11.41
CA VAL A 58 -7.21 8.40 11.53
C VAL A 58 -5.93 7.83 12.13
N VAL A 59 -4.76 8.29 11.68
CA VAL A 59 -3.46 7.87 12.24
C VAL A 59 -3.36 8.30 13.69
N HIS A 60 -3.70 9.55 14.02
CA HIS A 60 -3.73 10.04 15.39
C HIS A 60 -4.63 9.20 16.29
N ARG A 61 -5.84 8.91 15.82
CA ARG A 61 -6.76 8.05 16.56
C ARG A 61 -6.19 6.65 16.78
N LEU A 62 -5.51 6.09 15.79
CA LEU A 62 -4.85 4.79 15.90
C LEU A 62 -3.69 4.82 16.90
N THR A 63 -2.84 5.84 16.88
CA THR A 63 -1.67 5.94 17.76
C THR A 63 -2.04 6.35 19.19
N ALA A 64 -2.97 7.29 19.36
CA ALA A 64 -3.43 7.78 20.67
C ALA A 64 -4.20 6.72 21.48
N THR A 65 -4.72 5.68 20.82
CA THR A 65 -5.43 4.57 21.46
C THR A 65 -4.59 3.29 21.55
N ALA A 66 -3.36 3.30 21.06
CA ALA A 66 -2.46 2.17 21.17
C ALA A 66 -2.11 1.89 22.64
N VAL A 67 -1.94 0.62 22.97
CA VAL A 67 -1.46 0.18 24.28
C VAL A 67 0.05 0.26 24.29
N ASP A 68 0.57 1.25 25.00
CA ASP A 68 2.00 1.43 25.23
C ASP A 68 2.63 0.16 25.81
N LYS A 69 3.75 -0.24 25.20
CA LYS A 69 4.59 -1.39 25.55
C LYS A 69 6.03 -0.98 25.40
N GLY A 70 6.88 -1.48 26.29
CA GLY A 70 8.30 -1.10 26.29
C GLY A 70 8.56 0.05 27.23
N ALA A 71 9.33 1.04 26.76
CA ALA A 71 9.63 2.24 27.54
C ALA A 71 8.43 3.20 27.48
N PRO A 72 8.05 3.86 28.58
CA PRO A 72 6.89 4.76 28.57
C PRO A 72 6.97 5.82 27.47
N GLY A 73 5.89 5.96 26.71
CA GLY A 73 5.79 6.86 25.57
C GLY A 73 6.23 6.20 24.27
N ARG A 74 6.73 7.01 23.33
CA ARG A 74 7.14 6.50 22.02
C ARG A 74 8.54 5.92 22.09
N ASP A 75 8.71 4.68 21.64
CA ASP A 75 10.01 4.03 21.51
C ASP A 75 10.26 3.42 20.11
N ASP A 76 11.50 3.01 19.86
CA ASP A 76 11.94 2.50 18.54
C ASP A 76 11.56 1.02 18.29
N GLU A 77 11.00 0.33 19.29
CA GLU A 77 10.59 -1.07 19.21
C GLU A 77 9.07 -1.22 19.00
N TYR A 78 8.28 -0.43 19.72
CA TYR A 78 6.81 -0.45 19.74
C TYR A 78 6.17 0.78 19.11
N GLY A 79 6.93 1.83 18.79
CA GLY A 79 6.35 3.12 18.38
C GLY A 79 5.51 3.68 19.53
N TYR A 80 4.25 4.00 19.27
CA TYR A 80 3.26 4.38 20.29
C TYR A 80 2.63 3.18 21.02
N GLY A 81 2.93 1.94 20.61
CA GLY A 81 2.45 0.73 21.25
C GLY A 81 1.74 -0.25 20.31
N VAL A 82 1.09 -1.24 20.93
CA VAL A 82 0.29 -2.27 20.24
C VAL A 82 -1.09 -1.70 19.94
N ILE A 83 -1.58 -1.85 18.71
CA ILE A 83 -2.91 -1.38 18.33
C ILE A 83 -4.01 -1.97 19.24
N ASP A 84 -4.97 -1.14 19.66
CA ASP A 84 -6.21 -1.55 20.30
C ASP A 84 -7.40 -1.14 19.42
N LEU A 85 -7.95 -2.11 18.71
CA LEU A 85 -9.04 -1.88 17.78
C LEU A 85 -10.34 -1.46 18.49
N VAL A 86 -10.57 -1.94 19.72
CA VAL A 86 -11.77 -1.58 20.47
C VAL A 86 -11.66 -0.12 20.88
N ALA A 87 -10.55 0.26 21.51
CA ALA A 87 -10.30 1.65 21.88
C ALA A 87 -10.33 2.58 20.66
N ALA A 88 -9.70 2.19 19.55
CA ALA A 88 -9.73 2.95 18.31
C ALA A 88 -11.15 3.14 17.73
N LEU A 89 -12.12 2.27 18.04
CA LEU A 89 -13.50 2.38 17.56
C LEU A 89 -14.47 2.98 18.58
N THR A 90 -14.10 3.08 19.86
CA THR A 90 -15.02 3.50 20.94
C THR A 90 -14.55 4.67 21.78
N ALA A 91 -13.25 4.93 21.87
CA ALA A 91 -12.73 6.00 22.71
C ALA A 91 -13.08 7.40 22.15
N ASP A 92 -13.28 8.36 23.05
CA ASP A 92 -13.31 9.77 22.68
C ASP A 92 -11.86 10.26 22.57
N VAL A 93 -11.43 10.61 21.37
CA VAL A 93 -10.05 11.02 21.08
C VAL A 93 -10.07 12.50 20.73
N PRO A 94 -9.38 13.36 21.50
CA PRO A 94 -9.28 14.77 21.19
C PRO A 94 -8.69 14.99 19.79
N PRO A 95 -9.24 15.94 19.00
CA PRO A 95 -8.68 16.30 17.71
C PRO A 95 -7.21 16.72 17.82
N LEU A 96 -6.42 16.46 16.77
CA LEU A 96 -5.01 16.84 16.71
C LEU A 96 -4.74 18.31 17.07
N ASP A 97 -5.62 19.21 16.63
CA ASP A 97 -5.50 20.66 16.84
C ASP A 97 -5.72 21.10 18.30
N ALA A 98 -6.25 20.21 19.15
CA ALA A 98 -6.43 20.47 20.58
C ALA A 98 -5.19 20.10 21.42
N GLN A 99 -4.16 19.48 20.82
CA GLN A 99 -2.93 19.11 21.52
C GLN A 99 -1.91 20.26 21.46
N PRO A 100 -1.31 20.68 22.59
CA PRO A 100 -0.23 21.67 22.57
C PRO A 100 0.96 21.11 21.79
N SER A 101 1.37 21.82 20.74
CA SER A 101 2.47 21.45 19.85
C SER A 101 3.81 21.42 20.58
N THR A 102 4.15 20.31 21.23
CA THR A 102 5.51 20.02 21.70
C THR A 102 6.09 18.82 20.96
N ALA A 103 6.19 18.95 19.64
CA ALA A 103 6.99 18.05 18.81
C ALA A 103 7.73 18.90 17.77
N SER A 104 8.86 19.47 18.21
CA SER A 104 9.87 20.00 17.30
C SER A 104 10.57 18.80 16.68
N ALA A 105 10.06 18.30 15.56
CA ALA A 105 10.76 17.36 14.70
C ALA A 105 11.26 18.14 13.50
N SER A 106 12.55 18.49 13.54
CA SER A 106 13.28 19.02 12.39
C SER A 106 13.11 18.05 11.22
N ALA A 107 12.44 18.50 10.17
CA ALA A 107 12.42 17.85 8.89
C ALA A 107 13.80 18.01 8.23
N ASP A 108 14.73 17.13 8.60
CA ASP A 108 15.92 16.86 7.78
C ASP A 108 16.12 15.34 7.71
N ALA A 109 15.50 14.74 6.70
CA ALA A 109 15.87 13.48 6.09
C ALA A 109 15.01 13.32 4.83
N ALA A 110 15.46 13.87 3.71
CA ALA A 110 14.94 13.48 2.42
C ALA A 110 15.14 11.96 2.23
N PRO A 111 14.15 11.19 1.73
CA PRO A 111 14.38 9.79 1.41
C PRO A 111 15.22 9.74 0.13
N THR A 112 16.52 9.49 0.26
CA THR A 112 17.33 9.04 -0.87
C THR A 112 16.91 7.60 -1.17
N THR A 113 16.04 7.44 -2.18
CA THR A 113 15.84 6.13 -2.80
C THR A 113 17.10 5.79 -3.58
N THR A 114 18.04 5.10 -2.94
CA THR A 114 19.04 4.32 -3.67
C THR A 114 18.33 3.05 -4.14
N ALA A 115 17.91 3.04 -5.41
CA ALA A 115 17.59 1.80 -6.10
C ALA A 115 18.86 0.94 -6.11
N ALA A 116 18.90 -0.08 -5.26
CA ALA A 116 19.88 -1.14 -5.38
C ALA A 116 19.64 -1.80 -6.75
N GLY A 117 20.59 -1.62 -7.67
CA GLY A 117 20.61 -2.40 -8.90
C GLY A 117 20.73 -3.89 -8.56
N PRO A 118 20.06 -4.78 -9.31
CA PRO A 118 20.19 -6.22 -9.08
C PRO A 118 21.64 -6.65 -9.36
N GLY A 119 22.29 -7.19 -8.33
CA GLY A 119 23.45 -8.05 -8.50
C GLY A 119 23.00 -9.29 -9.25
N SER A 120 23.59 -9.51 -10.42
CA SER A 120 23.34 -10.65 -11.29
C SER A 120 23.96 -11.91 -10.70
N ASP A 121 23.12 -12.77 -10.13
CA ASP A 121 23.35 -14.21 -10.06
C ASP A 121 22.09 -14.87 -10.65
N ASP A 122 22.02 -14.87 -11.99
CA ASP A 122 20.96 -15.46 -12.78
C ASP A 122 21.22 -16.95 -13.01
N ASP A 123 20.66 -17.79 -12.14
CA ASP A 123 20.20 -19.14 -12.51
C ASP A 123 18.73 -19.27 -12.10
N GLY A 124 17.82 -19.05 -13.07
CA GLY A 124 16.44 -19.58 -12.99
C GLY A 124 15.27 -18.60 -13.13
N VAL A 125 15.49 -17.28 -13.19
CA VAL A 125 14.39 -16.26 -13.29
C VAL A 125 13.96 -15.94 -14.74
N VAL A 126 14.48 -16.64 -15.74
CA VAL A 126 14.00 -16.58 -17.13
C VAL A 126 12.62 -17.23 -17.37
N GLY A 127 12.01 -17.84 -16.34
CA GLY A 127 10.78 -18.62 -16.48
C GLY A 127 9.44 -17.88 -16.30
N TRP A 128 9.40 -16.68 -15.69
CA TRP A 128 8.12 -16.04 -15.34
C TRP A 128 7.90 -14.62 -15.86
N LEU A 129 8.95 -13.96 -16.39
CA LEU A 129 8.88 -12.63 -17.00
C LEU A 129 8.73 -12.64 -18.54
N LEU A 130 8.35 -13.77 -19.13
CA LEU A 130 7.84 -13.83 -20.51
C LEU A 130 6.31 -14.01 -20.59
N ALA A 131 5.59 -13.88 -19.47
CA ALA A 131 4.14 -14.10 -19.42
C ALA A 131 3.27 -12.82 -19.34
N THR A 132 3.83 -11.62 -19.11
CA THR A 132 3.01 -10.37 -19.03
C THR A 132 3.49 -9.19 -19.87
N GLY A 133 4.70 -9.24 -20.46
CA GLY A 133 5.21 -8.21 -21.37
C GLY A 133 4.86 -8.40 -22.85
N GLY A 134 4.17 -9.49 -23.21
CA GLY A 134 3.87 -9.87 -24.60
C GLY A 134 2.42 -9.70 -25.04
N LEU A 135 1.51 -9.19 -24.19
CA LEU A 135 0.08 -9.09 -24.52
C LEU A 135 -0.50 -7.67 -24.60
N ALA A 136 0.32 -6.63 -24.53
CA ALA A 136 -0.11 -5.23 -24.69
C ALA A 136 0.43 -4.53 -25.95
N ALA A 137 1.26 -5.21 -26.77
CA ALA A 137 1.87 -4.62 -27.97
C ALA A 137 1.41 -5.22 -29.32
N LEU A 138 0.46 -6.17 -29.33
CA LEU A 138 -0.08 -6.75 -30.57
C LEU A 138 -1.56 -6.38 -30.87
N GLY A 139 -2.30 -5.83 -29.91
CA GLY A 139 -3.70 -5.41 -30.12
C GLY A 139 -3.86 -4.02 -30.75
N GLY A 140 -3.03 -3.05 -30.33
CA GLY A 140 -3.16 -1.66 -30.78
C GLY A 140 -2.71 -1.41 -32.23
N GLY A 141 -1.67 -2.12 -32.68
CA GLY A 141 -1.11 -1.96 -34.03
C GLY A 141 -2.04 -2.47 -35.14
N ALA A 142 -2.71 -3.60 -34.91
CA ALA A 142 -3.64 -4.18 -35.87
C ALA A 142 -4.93 -3.35 -36.00
N ALA A 143 -5.44 -2.81 -34.88
CA ALA A 143 -6.61 -1.92 -34.87
C ALA A 143 -6.35 -0.59 -35.59
N TRP A 144 -5.16 0.00 -35.40
CA TRP A 144 -4.76 1.24 -36.08
C TRP A 144 -4.54 1.04 -37.59
N ALA A 145 -3.91 -0.08 -37.99
CA ALA A 145 -3.67 -0.41 -39.39
C ALA A 145 -4.97 -0.67 -40.18
N LEU A 146 -5.97 -1.32 -39.58
CA LEU A 146 -7.27 -1.55 -40.20
C LEU A 146 -8.11 -0.26 -40.31
N ALA A 147 -8.06 0.62 -39.30
CA ALA A 147 -8.74 1.92 -39.35
C ALA A 147 -8.13 2.87 -40.39
N ALA A 148 -6.81 2.87 -40.55
CA ALA A 148 -6.11 3.66 -41.56
C ALA A 148 -6.40 3.18 -43.00
N ARG A 149 -6.63 1.87 -43.20
CA ARG A 149 -6.94 1.29 -44.52
C ARG A 149 -8.38 1.53 -44.96
N ARG A 150 -9.31 1.72 -44.02
CA ARG A 150 -10.73 2.05 -44.31
C ARG A 150 -10.90 3.51 -44.76
N ARG A 151 -10.21 4.45 -44.09
CA ARG A 151 -10.22 5.89 -44.47
C ARG A 151 -9.64 6.18 -45.86
N ARG A 152 -8.75 5.32 -46.37
CA ARG A 152 -8.21 5.46 -47.74
C ARG A 152 -9.13 4.91 -48.84
N ARG A 153 -10.15 4.12 -48.48
CA ARG A 153 -11.15 3.61 -49.45
C ARG A 153 -12.36 4.52 -49.56
N ASP A 154 -12.72 5.21 -48.48
CA ASP A 154 -13.84 6.16 -48.51
C ASP A 154 -13.47 7.50 -49.20
N GLY A 155 -12.18 7.79 -49.35
CA GLY A 155 -11.68 8.92 -50.15
C GLY A 155 -11.61 8.66 -51.66
N ALA A 156 -11.81 7.41 -52.12
CA ALA A 156 -11.72 7.04 -53.53
C ALA A 156 -13.09 6.96 -54.25
N VAL A 157 -14.20 7.19 -53.52
CA VAL A 157 -15.57 7.13 -54.09
C VAL A 157 -16.17 8.53 -54.35
N SER A 158 -15.46 9.63 -54.02
CA SER A 158 -16.00 10.99 -54.17
C SER A 158 -15.47 11.80 -55.37
N SER A 159 -14.81 11.19 -56.37
CA SER A 159 -14.29 11.93 -57.55
C SER A 159 -14.57 11.30 -58.92
N ALA A 160 -15.53 10.37 -59.05
CA ALA A 160 -16.00 9.89 -60.36
C ALA A 160 -17.51 10.15 -60.51
N GLY A 161 -17.85 11.42 -60.72
CA GLY A 161 -19.21 11.89 -60.90
C GLY A 161 -19.23 13.31 -61.47
N ALA A 162 -18.57 13.52 -62.62
CA ALA A 162 -18.81 14.69 -63.47
C ALA A 162 -18.26 14.42 -64.88
N ARG A 163 -19.20 14.40 -65.83
CA ARG A 163 -19.08 14.51 -67.29
C ARG A 163 -18.84 13.24 -68.08
#